data_AF-A0A6H2DRB5-F1
#
_entry.id   AF-A0A6H2DRB5-F1
#
_cell.length_a   1.000
_cell.length_b   1.000
_cell.length_c   1.000
_cell.angle_alpha   90.00
_cell.angle_beta   90.00
_cell.angle_gamma   90.00
#
_symmetry.space_group_name_H-M   'P 1'
#
loop_
_entity.id
_entity.type
_entity.pdbx_description
1 polymer ?
#
loop_
_entity_poly.entity_id
_entity_poly.type
_entity_poly.pdbx_seq_one_letter_code
_entity_poly.pdbx_strand_id
1 'polypeptide(L)'
;MKNLSKIKDWIFQTIKNKLFKNALIRITHGDFYPANLLISKDLNELKFIDPRGKFAQKNSILGDLRYDFEKLLHSFNGYYDFIKFDKFTLKQRQNIYFDYEIFTNEIVKKTNSYLEKQIQKQFNLNIDDIKFIEALLFLTMIPLHYENLEHQKMFYLLAIEKFNYLMEKKWE
;
A
#
# COMPACT_ATOMS: atom_id res chain seq x y z
N MET A 1 6.93 -9.62 -16.28
CA MET A 1 7.08 -8.51 -15.31
C MET A 1 8.50 -7.96 -15.39
N LYS A 2 8.69 -6.64 -15.49
CA LYS A 2 10.01 -5.99 -15.43
C LYS A 2 10.49 -5.95 -13.97
N ASN A 3 11.78 -6.18 -13.74
CA ASN A 3 12.38 -6.10 -12.40
C ASN A 3 12.70 -4.65 -11.99
N LEU A 4 13.10 -4.44 -10.73
CA LEU A 4 13.38 -3.11 -10.19
C LEU A 4 14.40 -2.32 -11.02
N SER A 5 15.48 -2.95 -11.48
CA SER A 5 16.51 -2.26 -12.26
C SER A 5 16.00 -1.67 -13.57
N LYS A 6 14.97 -2.29 -14.17
CA LYS A 6 14.32 -1.80 -15.40
C LYS A 6 13.25 -0.73 -15.16
N ILE A 7 12.74 -0.59 -13.93
CA ILE A 7 11.64 0.35 -13.63
C ILE A 7 12.04 1.49 -12.69
N LYS A 8 13.22 1.45 -12.07
CA LYS A 8 13.69 2.44 -11.10
C LYS A 8 13.60 3.88 -11.63
N ASP A 9 14.01 4.12 -12.88
CA ASP A 9 14.06 5.48 -13.43
C ASP A 9 12.65 6.03 -13.64
N TRP A 10 11.73 5.18 -14.09
CA TRP A 10 10.31 5.51 -14.19
C TRP A 10 9.68 5.78 -12.82
N ILE A 11 10.07 5.02 -11.78
CA ILE A 11 9.62 5.26 -10.41
C ILE A 11 10.06 6.66 -9.96
N PHE A 12 11.36 6.98 -10.07
CA PHE A 12 11.90 8.29 -9.68
C PHE A 12 11.26 9.44 -10.47
N GLN A 13 11.09 9.29 -11.78
CA GLN A 13 10.42 10.29 -12.61
C GLN A 13 8.95 10.48 -12.20
N THR A 14 8.23 9.40 -11.90
CA THR A 14 6.83 9.49 -11.45
C THR A 14 6.72 10.21 -10.10
N ILE A 15 7.62 9.93 -9.16
CA ILE A 15 7.68 10.65 -7.87
C ILE A 15 7.89 12.14 -8.10
N LYS A 16 8.93 12.51 -8.86
CA LYS A 16 9.32 13.90 -9.10
C LYS A 16 8.27 14.69 -9.89
N ASN A 17 7.73 14.09 -10.94
CA ASN A 17 6.91 14.81 -11.93
C ASN A 17 5.42 14.74 -11.63
N LYS A 18 4.95 13.73 -10.88
CA LYS A 18 3.53 13.52 -10.57
C LYS A 18 3.23 13.63 -9.08
N LEU A 19 3.86 12.80 -8.26
CA LEU A 19 3.45 12.68 -6.85
C LEU A 19 3.72 13.96 -6.06
N PHE A 20 4.91 14.55 -6.14
CA PHE A 20 5.20 15.80 -5.40
C PHE A 20 4.33 16.97 -5.85
N LYS A 21 4.06 17.09 -7.15
CA LYS A 21 3.24 18.18 -7.68
C LYS A 21 1.77 18.09 -7.24
N ASN A 22 1.28 16.87 -7.04
CA ASN A 22 -0.12 16.60 -6.69
C ASN A 22 -0.28 16.24 -5.20
N ALA A 23 0.66 16.62 -4.34
CA ALA A 23 0.58 16.36 -2.91
C ALA A 23 -0.63 17.06 -2.29
N LEU A 24 -1.44 16.30 -1.54
CA LEU A 24 -2.65 16.83 -0.93
C LEU A 24 -2.42 17.04 0.58
N ILE A 25 -1.90 18.21 0.94
CA ILE A 25 -1.57 18.50 2.34
C ILE A 25 -2.83 18.70 3.17
N ARG A 26 -3.04 17.84 4.15
CA ARG A 26 -4.19 17.81 5.08
C ARG A 26 -3.72 17.38 6.46
N ILE A 27 -4.61 17.48 7.44
CA ILE A 27 -4.40 16.78 8.72
C ILE A 27 -4.39 15.28 8.43
N THR A 28 -3.35 14.60 8.89
CA THR A 28 -3.17 13.16 8.73
C THR A 28 -3.06 12.47 10.08
N HIS A 29 -3.49 11.22 10.13
CA HIS A 29 -3.25 10.32 11.24
C HIS A 29 -1.77 9.93 11.33
N GLY A 30 -1.14 9.70 10.16
CA GLY A 30 0.25 9.26 10.04
C GLY A 30 0.48 7.78 10.32
N ASP A 31 -0.55 7.06 10.76
CA ASP A 31 -0.54 5.59 10.94
C ASP A 31 -1.96 5.02 10.79
N PHE A 32 -2.57 5.34 9.66
CA PHE A 32 -3.96 5.01 9.39
C PHE A 32 -4.12 3.57 8.88
N TYR A 33 -4.06 2.59 9.78
CA TYR A 33 -4.21 1.18 9.43
C TYR A 33 -5.20 0.46 10.36
N PRO A 34 -5.75 -0.72 9.98
CA PRO A 34 -6.88 -1.32 10.68
C PRO A 34 -6.69 -1.60 12.17
N ALA A 35 -5.47 -1.86 12.66
CA ALA A 35 -5.28 -2.09 14.10
C ALA A 35 -5.40 -0.79 14.94
N ASN A 36 -5.37 0.37 14.28
CA ASN A 36 -5.63 1.68 14.89
C ASN A 36 -7.11 2.10 14.74
N LEU A 37 -7.99 1.19 14.30
CA LEU A 37 -9.43 1.40 14.17
C LEU A 37 -10.18 0.58 15.22
N LEU A 38 -10.98 1.25 16.05
CA LEU A 38 -11.90 0.60 16.98
C LEU A 38 -13.33 0.76 16.48
N ILE A 39 -14.03 -0.35 16.33
CA ILE A 39 -15.41 -0.38 15.84
C ILE A 39 -16.31 -0.88 16.97
N SER A 40 -17.26 -0.04 17.38
CA SER A 40 -18.35 -0.46 18.28
C SER A 40 -19.65 -0.52 17.51
N LYS A 41 -20.18 -1.74 17.33
CA LYS A 41 -21.47 -1.94 16.66
C LYS A 41 -22.63 -1.42 17.51
N ASP A 42 -22.59 -1.67 18.81
CA ASP A 42 -23.66 -1.28 19.74
C ASP A 42 -23.80 0.25 19.84
N LEU A 43 -22.68 0.97 19.78
CA LEU A 43 -22.66 2.43 19.82
C LEU A 43 -22.75 3.06 18.43
N ASN A 44 -22.64 2.26 17.35
CA ASN A 44 -22.49 2.73 15.97
C ASN A 44 -21.34 3.75 15.82
N GLU A 45 -20.21 3.48 16.47
CA GLU A 45 -19.04 4.37 16.51
C GLU A 45 -17.82 3.74 15.84
N LEU A 46 -17.08 4.57 15.12
CA LEU A 46 -15.73 4.29 14.64
C LEU A 46 -14.77 5.27 15.31
N LYS A 47 -13.81 4.74 16.07
CA LYS A 47 -12.77 5.53 16.75
C LYS A 47 -11.40 5.24 16.14
N PHE A 48 -10.64 6.31 15.92
CA PHE A 48 -9.26 6.27 15.45
C PHE A 48 -8.34 6.52 16.65
N ILE A 49 -7.34 5.67 16.83
CA ILE A 49 -6.40 5.74 17.96
C ILE A 49 -4.96 5.79 17.49
N ASP A 50 -4.06 6.24 18.34
CA ASP A 50 -2.61 6.33 18.07
C ASP A 50 -2.22 7.20 16.85
N PRO A 51 -2.70 8.46 16.75
CA PRO A 51 -2.19 9.38 15.74
C PRO A 51 -0.73 9.73 16.03
N ARG A 52 0.14 9.63 15.02
CA ARG A 52 1.59 9.81 15.22
C ARG A 52 2.00 11.22 15.61
N GLY A 53 1.19 12.23 15.28
CA GLY A 53 1.50 13.64 15.56
C GLY A 53 2.72 14.19 14.81
N LYS A 54 3.26 13.44 13.85
CA LYS A 54 4.42 13.81 13.03
C LYS A 54 4.28 13.25 11.62
N PHE A 55 4.77 14.00 10.65
CA PHE A 55 4.85 13.58 9.26
C PHE A 55 6.26 13.80 8.72
N ALA A 56 6.86 12.75 8.18
CA ALA A 56 8.29 12.71 7.83
C ALA A 56 9.17 13.16 9.03
N GLN A 57 10.08 14.11 8.81
CA GLN A 57 10.96 14.65 9.85
C GLN A 57 10.38 15.88 10.57
N LYS A 58 9.10 16.19 10.35
CA LYS A 58 8.45 17.38 10.91
C LYS A 58 7.47 16.98 12.02
N ASN A 59 7.57 17.67 13.16
CA ASN A 59 6.56 17.61 14.23
C ASN A 59 5.33 18.41 13.81
N SER A 60 4.58 17.85 12.85
CA SER A 60 3.38 18.44 12.30
C SER A 60 2.36 17.34 12.05
N ILE A 61 1.10 17.64 12.34
CA ILE A 61 -0.06 16.81 11.98
C ILE A 61 -0.43 16.97 10.50
N LEU A 62 0.23 17.87 9.76
CA LEU A 62 0.00 18.07 8.35
C LEU A 62 0.88 17.15 7.51
N GLY A 63 0.24 16.34 6.66
CA GLY A 63 0.88 15.41 5.74
C GLY A 63 0.11 15.28 4.44
N ASP A 64 0.63 14.48 3.52
CA ASP A 64 -0.10 14.13 2.31
C ASP A 64 -1.22 13.13 2.65
N LEU A 65 -2.48 13.48 2.43
CA LEU A 65 -3.63 12.62 2.74
C LEU A 65 -3.56 11.25 2.05
N ARG A 66 -2.93 11.18 0.88
CA ARG A 66 -2.73 9.91 0.17
C ARG A 66 -1.91 8.92 1.00
N TYR A 67 -1.12 9.41 1.96
CA TYR A 67 -0.32 8.57 2.84
C TYR A 67 -1.20 7.72 3.77
N ASP A 68 -2.17 8.34 4.43
CA ASP A 68 -3.10 7.61 5.28
C ASP A 68 -3.86 6.54 4.48
N PHE A 69 -4.35 6.88 3.28
CA PHE A 69 -5.02 5.89 2.44
C PHE A 69 -4.11 4.78 1.92
N GLU A 70 -2.83 5.03 1.68
CA GLU A 70 -1.90 3.95 1.35
C GLU A 70 -1.76 2.97 2.51
N LYS A 71 -1.67 3.44 3.76
CA LYS A 71 -1.61 2.55 4.93
C LYS A 71 -2.83 1.65 5.04
N LEU A 72 -3.99 2.19 4.71
CA LEU A 72 -5.21 1.41 4.66
C LEU A 72 -5.15 0.38 3.51
N LEU A 73 -4.80 0.81 2.29
CA LEU A 73 -4.68 -0.10 1.13
C LEU A 73 -3.62 -1.18 1.34
N HIS A 74 -2.52 -0.87 2.02
CA HIS A 74 -1.46 -1.81 2.35
C HIS A 74 -1.98 -3.04 3.12
N SER A 75 -2.90 -2.85 4.07
CA SER A 75 -3.57 -3.96 4.77
C SER A 75 -4.62 -4.65 3.88
N PHE A 76 -5.45 -3.87 3.17
CA PHE A 76 -6.56 -4.38 2.37
C PHE A 76 -6.14 -4.88 0.97
N ASN A 77 -5.79 -3.98 0.05
CA ASN A 77 -5.36 -4.29 -1.32
C ASN A 77 -4.00 -5.00 -1.37
N GLY A 78 -3.08 -4.61 -0.50
CA GLY A 78 -1.74 -5.17 -0.40
C GLY A 78 -1.67 -6.47 0.39
N TYR A 79 -2.77 -6.88 1.03
CA TYR A 79 -2.87 -8.11 1.83
C TYR A 79 -1.76 -8.26 2.88
N TYR A 80 -1.22 -7.15 3.41
CA TYR A 80 -0.11 -7.17 4.34
C TYR A 80 -0.34 -8.09 5.53
N ASP A 81 -1.54 -8.05 6.12
CA ASP A 81 -1.86 -8.86 7.29
C ASP A 81 -1.84 -10.36 6.95
N PHE A 82 -2.26 -10.74 5.74
CA PHE A 82 -2.17 -12.13 5.28
C PHE A 82 -0.72 -12.58 5.17
N ILE A 83 0.17 -11.75 4.61
CA ILE A 83 1.59 -12.08 4.52
C ILE A 83 2.21 -12.17 5.92
N LYS A 84 1.96 -11.18 6.77
CA LYS A 84 2.47 -11.11 8.14
C LYS A 84 2.09 -12.33 8.98
N PHE A 85 0.91 -12.92 8.75
CA PHE A 85 0.41 -14.10 9.45
C PHE A 85 0.58 -15.41 8.65
N ASP A 86 1.51 -15.45 7.69
CA ASP A 86 1.87 -16.62 6.88
C ASP A 86 0.67 -17.26 6.16
N LYS A 87 -0.29 -16.43 5.72
CA LYS A 87 -1.47 -16.82 4.93
C LYS A 87 -1.20 -16.72 3.44
N PHE A 88 -0.09 -17.32 2.99
CA PHE A 88 0.28 -17.40 1.58
C PHE A 88 1.13 -18.64 1.29
N THR A 89 1.27 -18.98 0.01
CA THR A 89 2.36 -19.85 -0.48
C THR A 89 3.30 -19.06 -1.37
N LEU A 90 4.58 -19.44 -1.39
CA LEU A 90 5.58 -18.92 -2.32
C LEU A 90 6.44 -20.06 -2.85
N LYS A 91 6.54 -20.19 -4.17
CA LYS A 91 7.36 -21.19 -4.85
C LYS A 91 8.29 -20.52 -5.84
N GLN A 92 9.59 -20.75 -5.70
CA GLN A 92 10.60 -20.27 -6.63
C GLN A 92 10.84 -21.32 -7.72
N ARG A 93 10.74 -20.92 -8.99
CA ARG A 93 11.03 -21.75 -10.18
C ARG A 93 12.21 -21.18 -10.96
N GLN A 94 13.10 -22.07 -11.43
CA GLN A 94 14.23 -21.73 -12.31
C GLN A 94 15.03 -20.50 -11.84
N ASN A 95 15.23 -20.38 -10.52
CA ASN A 95 15.94 -19.31 -9.81
C ASN A 95 15.38 -17.89 -9.92
N ILE A 96 14.62 -17.53 -10.96
CA ILE A 96 14.17 -16.14 -11.20
C ILE A 96 12.65 -15.95 -11.24
N TYR A 97 11.89 -17.04 -11.32
CA TYR A 97 10.43 -16.98 -11.35
C TYR A 97 9.85 -17.33 -9.98
N PHE A 98 8.76 -16.68 -9.61
CA PHE A 98 8.06 -16.91 -8.37
C PHE A 98 6.57 -17.06 -8.66
N ASP A 99 5.98 -18.13 -8.14
CA ASP A 99 4.53 -18.27 -8.07
C ASP A 99 4.12 -18.15 -6.61
N TYR A 100 3.06 -17.41 -6.36
CA TYR A 100 2.53 -17.24 -5.01
C TYR A 100 1.01 -17.26 -5.03
N GLU A 101 0.43 -17.61 -3.89
CA GLU A 101 -1.00 -17.55 -3.66
C GLU A 101 -1.22 -16.92 -2.29
N ILE A 102 -2.09 -15.91 -2.21
CA ILE A 102 -2.52 -15.32 -0.93
C ILE A 102 -3.85 -15.96 -0.55
N PHE A 103 -3.93 -16.55 0.65
CA PHE A 103 -5.12 -17.24 1.13
C PHE A 103 -6.18 -16.23 1.56
N THR A 104 -6.94 -15.75 0.58
CA THR A 104 -8.02 -14.79 0.75
C THR A 104 -9.34 -15.34 0.19
N ASN A 105 -10.44 -14.62 0.40
CA ASN A 105 -11.76 -15.02 -0.08
C ASN A 105 -12.43 -13.88 -0.86
N GLU A 106 -13.58 -14.20 -1.47
CA GLU A 106 -14.33 -13.24 -2.30
C GLU A 106 -14.84 -12.02 -1.52
N ILE A 107 -15.07 -12.15 -0.21
CA ILE A 107 -15.51 -11.02 0.63
C ILE A 107 -14.39 -9.99 0.74
N VAL A 108 -13.15 -10.43 0.95
CA VAL A 108 -11.99 -9.53 1.02
C VAL A 108 -11.79 -8.80 -0.32
N LYS A 109 -11.83 -9.53 -1.45
CA LYS A 109 -11.70 -8.92 -2.79
C LYS A 109 -12.79 -7.86 -3.08
N LYS A 110 -14.04 -8.17 -2.71
CA LYS A 110 -15.17 -7.22 -2.82
C LYS A 110 -14.98 -6.00 -1.92
N THR A 111 -14.51 -6.21 -0.70
CA THR A 111 -14.22 -5.14 0.27
C THR A 111 -13.14 -4.21 -0.25
N ASN A 112 -12.05 -4.75 -0.81
CA ASN A 112 -10.98 -3.98 -1.43
C ASN A 112 -11.51 -3.11 -2.58
N SER A 113 -12.27 -3.72 -3.49
CA SER A 113 -12.87 -3.00 -4.63
C SER A 113 -13.85 -1.91 -4.19
N TYR A 114 -14.62 -2.16 -3.12
CA TYR A 114 -15.52 -1.18 -2.54
C TYR A 114 -14.76 -0.03 -1.91
N LEU A 115 -13.73 -0.32 -1.11
CA LEU A 115 -12.90 0.68 -0.45
C LEU A 115 -12.24 1.62 -1.44
N GLU A 116 -11.61 1.09 -2.50
CA GLU A 116 -10.99 1.89 -3.56
C GLU A 116 -11.99 2.87 -4.19
N LYS A 117 -13.19 2.38 -4.53
CA LYS A 117 -14.26 3.22 -5.09
C LYS A 117 -14.72 4.30 -4.12
N GLN A 118 -14.83 3.98 -2.82
CA GLN A 118 -15.22 4.99 -1.82
C GLN A 118 -14.14 6.05 -1.65
N ILE A 119 -12.86 5.67 -1.62
CA ILE A 119 -11.75 6.63 -1.54
C ILE A 119 -11.80 7.60 -2.73
N GLN A 120 -11.96 7.08 -3.95
CA GLN A 120 -12.06 7.91 -5.15
C GLN A 120 -13.28 8.84 -5.10
N LYS A 121 -14.45 8.30 -4.77
CA LYS A 121 -15.72 9.03 -4.79
C LYS A 121 -15.79 10.13 -3.73
N GLN A 122 -15.34 9.83 -2.51
CA GLN A 122 -15.51 10.74 -1.36
C GLN A 122 -14.41 11.80 -1.29
N PHE A 123 -13.18 11.47 -1.72
CA PHE A 123 -12.02 12.36 -1.57
C PHE A 123 -11.50 12.92 -2.90
N ASN A 124 -12.09 12.53 -4.03
CA ASN A 124 -11.65 12.90 -5.37
C ASN A 124 -10.15 12.61 -5.60
N LEU A 125 -9.68 11.46 -5.08
CA LEU A 125 -8.30 11.04 -5.17
C LEU A 125 -8.10 10.07 -6.34
N ASN A 126 -6.95 10.17 -7.01
CA ASN A 126 -6.55 9.18 -8.00
C ASN A 126 -6.04 7.91 -7.28
N ILE A 127 -6.77 6.81 -7.43
CA ILE A 127 -6.41 5.54 -6.78
C ILE A 127 -5.06 5.00 -7.25
N ASP A 128 -4.66 5.28 -8.49
CA ASP A 128 -3.38 4.84 -9.03
C ASP A 128 -2.20 5.56 -8.34
N ASP A 129 -2.40 6.81 -7.88
CA ASP A 129 -1.38 7.51 -7.09
C ASP A 129 -1.24 6.88 -5.70
N ILE A 130 -2.35 6.47 -5.08
CA ILE A 130 -2.33 5.82 -3.75
C ILE A 130 -1.69 4.43 -3.86
N LYS A 131 -2.05 3.64 -4.87
CA LYS A 131 -1.43 2.33 -5.16
C LYS A 131 0.06 2.45 -5.48
N PHE A 132 0.49 3.55 -6.09
CA PHE A 132 1.91 3.82 -6.31
C PHE A 132 2.63 4.05 -4.97
N ILE A 133 2.05 4.86 -4.08
CA ILE A 133 2.62 5.12 -2.75
C ILE A 133 2.63 3.84 -1.90
N GLU A 134 1.59 3.01 -2.00
CA GLU A 134 1.53 1.68 -1.39
C GLU A 134 2.66 0.75 -1.89
N ALA A 135 2.93 0.73 -3.21
CA ALA A 135 4.04 -0.04 -3.77
C ALA A 135 5.41 0.48 -3.27
N LEU A 136 5.56 1.79 -3.09
CA LEU A 136 6.75 2.37 -2.45
C LEU A 136 6.88 1.93 -0.99
N LEU A 137 5.78 1.89 -0.23
CA LEU A 137 5.77 1.40 1.14
C LEU A 137 6.27 -0.05 1.21
N PHE A 138 5.73 -0.95 0.38
CA PHE A 138 6.21 -2.33 0.30
C PHE A 138 7.70 -2.43 0.00
N LEU A 139 8.23 -1.62 -0.92
CA LEU A 139 9.65 -1.64 -1.24
C LEU A 139 10.51 -1.14 -0.08
N THR A 140 10.07 -0.08 0.61
CA THR A 140 10.83 0.56 1.70
C THR A 140 10.77 -0.20 3.01
N MET A 141 9.78 -1.05 3.22
CA MET A 141 9.64 -1.83 4.45
C MET A 141 10.37 -3.18 4.41
N ILE A 142 10.90 -3.62 3.26
CA ILE A 142 11.65 -4.89 3.15
C ILE A 142 12.75 -5.04 4.23
N PRO A 143 13.59 -4.01 4.52
CA PRO A 143 14.62 -4.13 5.54
C PRO A 143 14.08 -4.28 6.97
N LEU A 144 12.82 -3.90 7.22
CA LEU A 144 12.18 -4.01 8.53
C LEU A 144 11.71 -5.43 8.85
N HIS A 145 11.73 -6.32 7.85
CA HIS A 145 11.33 -7.73 7.94
C HIS A 145 12.54 -8.67 7.75
N TYR A 146 13.68 -8.30 8.32
CA TYR A 146 14.95 -9.03 8.15
C TYR A 146 14.91 -10.46 8.72
N GLU A 147 13.98 -10.73 9.63
CA GLU A 147 13.77 -12.01 10.27
C GLU A 147 13.09 -13.05 9.35
N ASN A 148 12.42 -12.63 8.28
CA ASN A 148 11.68 -13.53 7.40
C ASN A 148 11.91 -13.23 5.91
N LEU A 149 12.74 -14.07 5.28
CA LEU A 149 13.09 -13.93 3.86
C LEU A 149 11.90 -14.16 2.92
N GLU A 150 10.92 -15.00 3.29
CA GLU A 150 9.73 -15.20 2.46
C GLU A 150 8.83 -13.96 2.46
N HIS A 151 8.68 -13.30 3.62
CA HIS A 151 7.98 -12.01 3.71
C HIS A 151 8.68 -10.95 2.86
N GLN A 152 10.01 -10.85 2.95
CA GLN A 152 10.79 -9.94 2.11
C GLN A 152 10.57 -10.18 0.61
N LYS A 153 10.58 -11.45 0.18
CA LYS A 153 10.29 -11.84 -1.21
C LYS A 153 8.87 -11.46 -1.60
N MET A 154 7.88 -11.72 -0.77
CA MET A 154 6.48 -11.36 -1.04
C MET A 154 6.30 -9.84 -1.19
N PHE A 155 6.85 -9.05 -0.27
CA PHE A 155 6.76 -7.58 -0.35
C PHE A 155 7.47 -7.02 -1.58
N TYR A 156 8.63 -7.59 -1.95
CA TYR A 156 9.29 -7.25 -3.20
C TYR A 156 8.40 -7.58 -4.41
N LEU A 157 7.85 -8.80 -4.48
CA LEU A 157 6.99 -9.23 -5.59
C LEU A 157 5.76 -8.35 -5.72
N LEU A 158 5.06 -8.07 -4.62
CA LEU A 158 3.88 -7.18 -4.61
C LEU A 158 4.24 -5.76 -5.07
N ALA A 159 5.35 -5.19 -4.59
CA ALA A 159 5.79 -3.86 -5.03
C ALA A 159 6.04 -3.83 -6.54
N ILE A 160 6.81 -4.80 -7.06
CA ILE A 160 7.16 -4.86 -8.47
C ILE A 160 5.93 -5.13 -9.35
N GLU A 161 5.02 -6.00 -8.92
CA GLU A 161 3.77 -6.28 -9.64
C GLU A 161 2.91 -5.02 -9.75
N LYS A 162 2.70 -4.32 -8.64
CA LYS A 162 1.95 -3.05 -8.62
C LYS A 162 2.60 -1.99 -9.51
N PHE A 163 3.92 -1.83 -9.45
CA PHE A 163 4.61 -0.87 -10.35
C PHE A 163 4.47 -1.24 -11.83
N ASN A 164 4.59 -2.53 -12.18
CA ASN A 164 4.42 -2.96 -13.56
C ASN A 164 3.00 -2.71 -14.06
N TYR A 165 1.99 -3.07 -13.26
CA TYR A 165 0.59 -2.78 -13.57
C TYR A 165 0.36 -1.28 -13.83
N LEU A 166 0.86 -0.42 -12.94
CA LEU A 166 0.72 1.04 -13.06
C LEU A 166 1.49 1.65 -14.24
N MET A 167 2.60 1.02 -14.63
CA MET A 167 3.38 1.43 -15.80
C MET A 167 2.70 1.02 -17.11
N GLU A 168 2.11 -0.18 -17.15
CA GLU A 168 1.40 -0.71 -18.33
C GLU A 168 0.06 0.01 -18.58
N LYS A 169 -0.65 0.39 -17.51
CA LYS A 169 -1.91 1.16 -17.60
C LYS A 169 -1.72 2.57 -18.19
N LYS A 170 -0.49 3.11 -18.23
CA LYS A 170 -0.19 4.48 -18.67
C LYS A 170 0.09 4.59 -20.18
N TRP A 171 -0.78 4.07 -21.05
CA TRP A 171 -0.86 4.48 -22.48
C TRP A 171 -2.32 4.39 -22.98
N GLU A 172 -3.22 5.12 -22.32
CA GLU A 172 -4.50 5.59 -22.87
C GLU A 172 -4.64 7.08 -22.55
#